data_AF-A0A157RH24-F1
#
_entry.id   AF-A0A157RH24-F1
#
_cell.length_a   1.000
_cell.length_b   1.000
_cell.length_c   1.000
_cell.angle_alpha   90.00
_cell.angle_beta   90.00
_cell.angle_gamma   90.00
#
_symmetry.space_group_name_H-M   'P 1'
#
loop_
_entity.id
_entity.type
_entity.pdbx_description
1 polymer ?
#
loop_
_entity_poly.entity_id
_entity_poly.type
_entity_poly.pdbx_seq_one_letter_code
_entity_poly.pdbx_strand_id
1 'polypeptide(L)'
;MSFRAWLRQGCRRGRIHEGVPADAAPMASDTPYRTADGEETGAPAAMPACGTACAPRDRRASSLKRRLLLALLLTVLLNWGAWFTMQAVEMGRQQTGKWDADLEDVAQKVLLSLPGPMAPANGSTGFRLPENMTRSKQDTDGLTFQVWQLDEPHAMTLRSAGAPPTSIAGGTDRLGYTDIEINNEPWRVYSLNDRDNLVQVQVGHPISKRRAEFHLWMRESLNATAILFALLSLSVFCVLRHGLRSIDSLRGAMQKRDPFDLAPLPTRDTPIELRPLIESINRLLARLDTALNRERRLIADAAHELRTPLAVLTTQAEVARGATQIEEKDQALDKLLTAARRATRLSEQLLDQARLDALEHASNEPVELAALVALMVRDHESAARAKGQRVVLDVQPCTIHGDLDALGILVSNLVDNALRYTPEGGRIDVSCGPRQEGGALLRIADNGPGVPENERDRIFQRFYRAQGTVTRGSGIGLSLVAQIAQLHRARIECCDGLENRGFCVEVTFPPATTAAA
;
A
#
# COMPACT_ATOMS: atom_id res chain seq x y z
N MET A 1 -37.30 -12.75 -28.58
CA MET A 1 -36.00 -13.22 -29.13
C MET A 1 -34.95 -12.13 -28.90
N SER A 2 -33.91 -12.45 -28.13
CA SER A 2 -32.95 -11.49 -27.55
C SER A 2 -31.78 -11.18 -28.49
N PHE A 3 -31.35 -9.92 -28.50
CA PHE A 3 -30.18 -9.32 -29.16
C PHE A 3 -28.85 -10.08 -28.91
N ARG A 4 -28.80 -10.99 -27.94
CA ARG A 4 -27.69 -11.94 -27.69
C ARG A 4 -27.46 -12.97 -28.81
N ALA A 5 -28.42 -13.20 -29.71
CA ALA A 5 -28.25 -14.15 -30.82
C ALA A 5 -27.44 -13.59 -32.01
N TRP A 6 -27.44 -12.27 -32.21
CA TRP A 6 -26.80 -11.63 -33.36
C TRP A 6 -25.27 -11.49 -33.20
N LEU A 7 -24.78 -11.29 -31.97
CA LEU A 7 -23.34 -11.14 -31.70
C LEU A 7 -22.53 -12.44 -31.76
N ARG A 8 -23.16 -13.63 -31.79
CA ARG A 8 -22.45 -14.92 -31.87
C ARG A 8 -22.19 -15.42 -33.30
N GLN A 9 -22.77 -14.79 -34.33
CA GLN A 9 -22.63 -15.25 -35.72
C GLN A 9 -21.57 -14.50 -36.55
N GLY A 10 -20.95 -13.45 -36.00
CA GLY A 10 -19.99 -12.61 -36.74
C GLY A 10 -18.55 -13.11 -36.81
N CYS A 11 -18.20 -14.23 -36.15
CA CYS A 11 -16.80 -14.65 -36.05
C CYS A 11 -16.68 -16.18 -36.13
N ARG A 12 -16.86 -16.73 -37.34
CA ARG A 12 -16.32 -18.04 -37.79
C ARG A 12 -16.79 -18.33 -39.22
N ARG A 13 -15.95 -18.05 -40.20
CA ARG A 13 -15.88 -18.82 -41.45
C ARG A 13 -14.53 -18.62 -42.14
N GLY A 14 -13.75 -19.70 -42.18
CA GLY A 14 -12.54 -19.84 -42.97
C GLY A 14 -11.94 -21.24 -42.85
N ARG A 15 -12.29 -22.13 -43.80
CA ARG A 15 -11.68 -23.44 -44.18
C ARG A 15 -11.78 -24.58 -43.14
N ILE A 16 -12.54 -25.69 -43.27
CA ILE A 16 -12.62 -26.83 -44.24
C ILE A 16 -11.21 -27.41 -44.56
N HIS A 17 -10.79 -28.67 -44.37
CA HIS A 17 -11.35 -30.04 -44.33
C HIS A 17 -10.52 -30.98 -43.38
N GLU A 18 -11.12 -32.11 -42.94
CA GLU A 18 -10.58 -33.48 -42.61
C GLU A 18 -9.20 -33.65 -41.90
N GLY A 19 -8.90 -34.57 -40.97
CA GLY A 19 -9.57 -35.76 -40.42
C GLY A 19 -8.52 -36.83 -40.05
N VAL A 20 -8.24 -37.02 -38.74
CA VAL A 20 -7.76 -38.26 -38.03
C VAL A 20 -6.27 -38.71 -38.32
N PRO A 21 -5.60 -39.60 -37.53
CA PRO A 21 -4.66 -39.23 -36.45
C PRO A 21 -3.30 -40.00 -36.42
N ALA A 22 -2.47 -39.68 -35.41
CA ALA A 22 -1.50 -40.54 -34.69
C ALA A 22 -0.14 -40.97 -35.31
N ASP A 23 0.83 -40.95 -34.39
CA ASP A 23 2.09 -41.72 -34.28
C ASP A 23 3.42 -41.26 -34.91
N ALA A 24 4.45 -41.48 -34.06
CA ALA A 24 5.88 -41.66 -34.30
C ALA A 24 6.82 -40.43 -34.34
N ALA A 25 7.55 -40.25 -33.23
CA ALA A 25 8.98 -39.86 -33.21
C ALA A 25 9.85 -41.09 -33.61
N PRO A 26 11.22 -41.07 -33.70
CA PRO A 26 12.19 -40.02 -33.34
C PRO A 26 13.42 -39.91 -34.32
N MET A 27 14.53 -39.33 -33.82
CA MET A 27 15.94 -39.32 -34.32
C MET A 27 16.37 -38.09 -35.14
N ALA A 28 17.17 -37.17 -34.60
CA ALA A 28 18.61 -37.24 -34.24
C ALA A 28 19.55 -37.03 -35.43
N SER A 29 20.31 -35.94 -35.44
CA SER A 29 21.78 -35.96 -35.58
C SER A 29 22.38 -34.55 -35.55
N ASP A 30 23.49 -34.50 -34.81
CA ASP A 30 24.41 -33.41 -34.59
C ASP A 30 25.18 -32.99 -35.87
N THR A 31 25.54 -31.69 -35.89
CA THR A 31 26.75 -30.96 -36.40
C THR A 31 27.90 -31.72 -37.11
N PRO A 32 28.94 -31.04 -37.69
CA PRO A 32 29.20 -29.60 -37.95
C PRO A 32 29.83 -29.30 -39.35
N TYR A 33 30.02 -28.02 -39.73
CA TYR A 33 31.18 -27.65 -40.56
C TYR A 33 31.69 -26.24 -40.27
N ARG A 34 32.98 -26.06 -40.55
CA ARG A 34 33.97 -25.19 -39.93
C ARG A 34 34.54 -24.22 -40.99
N THR A 35 34.66 -22.96 -40.59
CA THR A 35 35.55 -21.84 -40.99
C THR A 35 36.39 -21.90 -42.28
N ALA A 36 36.39 -20.78 -43.03
CA ALA A 36 37.56 -20.05 -43.59
C ALA A 36 37.01 -18.84 -44.38
N ASP A 37 37.24 -17.59 -43.93
CA ASP A 37 38.35 -16.68 -44.28
C ASP A 37 38.01 -15.74 -45.47
N GLY A 38 38.28 -14.43 -45.31
CA GLY A 38 38.55 -13.53 -46.45
C GLY A 38 37.82 -12.18 -46.50
N GLU A 39 38.53 -11.14 -46.06
CA GLU A 39 38.63 -9.79 -46.66
C GLU A 39 37.54 -8.70 -46.51
N GLU A 40 37.89 -7.74 -45.65
CA GLU A 40 37.90 -6.27 -45.80
C GLU A 40 36.91 -5.55 -46.75
N THR A 41 36.11 -4.62 -46.19
CA THR A 41 36.26 -3.15 -46.31
C THR A 41 34.93 -2.41 -46.02
N GLY A 42 35.00 -1.26 -45.34
CA GLY A 42 34.00 -0.19 -45.45
C GLY A 42 33.04 0.05 -44.27
N ALA A 43 33.41 0.95 -43.36
CA ALA A 43 32.47 1.72 -42.52
C ALA A 43 31.80 2.84 -43.39
N PRO A 44 30.62 3.44 -43.06
CA PRO A 44 30.29 3.93 -41.71
C PRO A 44 28.80 3.90 -41.25
N ALA A 45 28.63 4.15 -39.95
CA ALA A 45 27.49 4.80 -39.28
C ALA A 45 26.12 4.08 -39.24
N ALA A 46 25.93 3.23 -38.22
CA ALA A 46 24.62 2.98 -37.64
C ALA A 46 24.58 3.51 -36.20
N MET A 47 23.55 4.31 -35.91
CA MET A 47 23.23 4.89 -34.61
C MET A 47 23.25 3.85 -33.47
N PRO A 48 23.65 4.22 -32.24
CA PRO A 48 23.57 3.32 -31.11
C PRO A 48 22.09 3.07 -30.76
N ALA A 49 21.69 1.80 -30.81
CA ALA A 49 20.44 1.36 -30.22
C ALA A 49 20.41 1.78 -28.74
N CYS A 50 19.43 2.60 -28.41
CA CYS A 50 19.20 3.12 -27.08
C CYS A 50 19.15 1.97 -26.07
N GLY A 51 20.00 2.08 -25.06
CA GLY A 51 20.19 1.08 -24.02
C GLY A 51 18.89 0.68 -23.35
N THR A 52 18.76 -0.63 -23.14
CA THR A 52 18.23 -1.27 -21.95
C THR A 52 17.75 -0.28 -20.87
N ALA A 53 16.50 0.17 -21.01
CA ALA A 53 15.79 0.81 -19.92
C ALA A 53 15.64 -0.25 -18.82
N CYS A 54 16.44 -0.06 -17.78
CA CYS A 54 16.49 -0.80 -16.55
C CYS A 54 15.06 -0.91 -15.99
N ALA A 55 14.40 -2.06 -16.17
CA ALA A 55 13.23 -2.39 -15.39
C ALA A 55 13.67 -2.37 -13.91
N PRO A 56 13.01 -1.59 -13.03
CA PRO A 56 13.34 -1.62 -11.62
C PRO A 56 13.11 -3.07 -11.16
N ARG A 57 14.20 -3.73 -10.74
CA ARG A 57 14.13 -5.00 -10.01
C ARG A 57 13.21 -4.74 -8.82
N ASP A 58 11.98 -5.24 -8.89
CA ASP A 58 11.09 -5.35 -7.75
C ASP A 58 11.89 -6.05 -6.64
N ARG A 59 12.35 -5.25 -5.67
CA ARG A 59 12.90 -5.77 -4.42
C ARG A 59 11.79 -6.62 -3.86
N ARG A 60 11.93 -7.95 -3.95
CA ARG A 60 10.99 -8.97 -3.44
C ARG A 60 10.35 -8.42 -2.17
N ALA A 61 9.14 -7.87 -2.28
CA ALA A 61 8.50 -7.19 -1.18
C ALA A 61 8.30 -8.27 -0.11
N SER A 62 9.11 -8.22 0.94
CA SER A 62 9.08 -9.24 1.98
C SER A 62 7.69 -9.19 2.60
N SER A 63 6.97 -10.31 2.59
CA SER A 63 5.65 -10.42 3.20
C SER A 63 5.67 -9.80 4.60
N LEU A 64 4.76 -8.85 4.87
CA LEU A 64 4.63 -8.19 6.17
C LEU A 64 4.55 -9.22 7.30
N LYS A 65 3.93 -10.38 7.03
CA LYS A 65 3.87 -11.54 7.94
C LYS A 65 5.26 -12.01 8.35
N ARG A 66 6.18 -12.15 7.39
CA ARG A 66 7.53 -12.64 7.60
C ARG A 66 8.38 -11.61 8.34
N ARG A 67 8.20 -10.32 8.04
CA ARG A 67 8.91 -9.23 8.72
C ARG A 67 8.47 -9.09 10.19
N LEU A 68 7.17 -9.11 10.45
CA LEU A 68 6.63 -9.09 11.82
C LEU A 68 7.06 -10.32 12.62
N LEU A 69 6.99 -11.50 12.03
CA LEU A 69 7.41 -12.74 12.69
C LEU A 69 8.90 -12.73 13.04
N LEU A 70 9.76 -12.33 12.09
CA LEU A 70 11.21 -12.22 12.34
C LEU A 70 11.52 -11.17 13.41
N ALA A 71 10.84 -10.02 13.38
CA ALA A 71 11.02 -8.99 14.40
C ALA A 71 10.60 -9.49 15.79
N LEU A 72 9.43 -10.13 15.91
CA LEU A 72 8.95 -10.69 17.18
C LEU A 72 9.89 -11.78 17.69
N LEU A 73 10.27 -12.75 16.86
CA LEU A 73 11.21 -13.81 17.26
C LEU A 73 12.57 -13.24 17.68
N LEU A 74 13.09 -12.23 16.96
CA LEU A 74 14.33 -11.55 17.32
C LEU A 74 14.20 -10.83 18.67
N THR A 75 13.09 -10.14 18.93
CA THR A 75 12.88 -9.46 20.22
C THR A 75 12.79 -10.44 21.39
N VAL A 76 12.08 -11.57 21.21
CA VAL A 76 12.00 -12.63 22.22
C VAL A 76 13.39 -13.21 22.46
N LEU A 77 14.15 -13.51 21.40
CA LEU A 77 15.51 -14.03 21.49
C LEU A 77 16.47 -13.08 22.22
N LEU A 78 16.41 -11.78 21.91
CA LEU A 78 17.25 -10.77 22.56
C LEU A 78 16.92 -10.62 24.06
N ASN A 79 15.63 -10.55 24.41
CA ASN A 79 15.20 -10.45 25.80
C ASN A 79 15.64 -11.69 26.60
N TRP A 80 15.48 -12.86 26.00
CA TRP A 80 15.94 -14.12 26.57
C TRP A 80 17.45 -14.20 26.76
N GLY A 81 18.22 -13.79 25.76
CA GLY A 81 19.67 -13.70 25.86
C GLY A 81 20.10 -12.78 27.00
N ALA A 82 19.43 -11.62 27.15
CA ALA A 82 19.70 -10.68 28.23
C ALA A 82 19.36 -11.28 29.61
N TRP A 83 18.19 -11.90 29.77
CA TRP A 83 17.79 -12.57 31.00
C TRP A 83 18.74 -13.69 31.40
N PHE A 84 19.12 -14.56 30.45
CA PHE A 84 20.06 -15.65 30.69
C PHE A 84 21.45 -15.13 31.07
N THR A 85 21.92 -14.07 30.39
CA THR A 85 23.20 -13.42 30.72
C THR A 85 23.16 -12.83 32.13
N MET A 86 22.07 -12.15 32.49
CA MET A 86 21.89 -11.60 33.84
C MET A 86 21.86 -12.71 34.89
N GLN A 87 21.17 -13.82 34.63
CA GLN A 87 21.11 -14.96 35.54
C GLN A 87 22.48 -15.64 35.70
N ALA A 88 23.24 -15.79 34.62
CA ALA A 88 24.60 -16.35 34.67
C ALA A 88 25.55 -15.46 35.47
N VAL A 89 25.45 -14.13 35.30
CA VAL A 89 26.22 -13.15 36.07
C VAL A 89 25.83 -13.19 37.55
N GLU A 90 24.54 -13.16 37.86
CA GLU A 90 24.04 -13.19 39.24
C GLU A 90 24.43 -14.49 39.95
N MET A 91 24.29 -15.64 39.28
CA MET A 91 24.72 -16.93 39.83
C MET A 91 26.24 -16.95 40.09
N GLY A 92 27.04 -16.38 39.18
CA GLY A 92 28.47 -16.22 39.37
C GLY A 92 28.82 -15.35 40.59
N ARG A 93 28.05 -14.29 40.85
CA ARG A 93 28.25 -13.39 42.01
C ARG A 93 27.80 -14.02 43.34
N GLN A 94 26.66 -14.71 43.35
CA GLN A 94 26.14 -15.35 44.57
C GLN A 94 27.00 -16.52 45.03
N GLN A 95 27.57 -17.28 44.10
CA GLN A 95 28.39 -18.45 44.42
C GLN A 95 29.75 -18.11 45.04
N THR A 96 30.40 -17.01 44.64
CA THR A 96 31.72 -16.66 45.19
C THR A 96 31.64 -16.23 46.65
N GLY A 97 30.67 -15.39 47.02
CA GLY A 97 30.52 -14.89 48.40
C GLY A 97 30.03 -15.95 49.39
N LYS A 98 29.10 -16.81 48.99
CA LYS A 98 28.51 -17.82 49.88
C LYS A 98 29.50 -18.93 50.24
N TRP A 99 30.28 -19.43 49.28
CA TRP A 99 31.22 -20.52 49.54
C TRP A 99 32.46 -20.10 50.33
N ASP A 100 32.96 -18.88 50.10
CA ASP A 100 34.04 -18.35 50.93
C ASP A 100 33.54 -18.19 52.38
N ALA A 101 32.29 -17.77 52.59
CA ALA A 101 31.68 -17.73 53.92
C ALA A 101 31.47 -19.14 54.53
N ASP A 102 31.09 -20.15 53.73
CA ASP A 102 30.95 -21.53 54.19
C ASP A 102 32.32 -22.12 54.62
N LEU A 103 33.40 -21.80 53.91
CA LEU A 103 34.77 -22.21 54.30
C LEU A 103 35.17 -21.62 55.66
N GLU A 104 34.89 -20.34 55.86
CA GLU A 104 35.17 -19.63 57.11
C GLU A 104 34.32 -20.17 58.27
N ASP A 105 33.01 -20.34 58.07
CA ASP A 105 32.08 -20.87 59.08
C ASP A 105 32.47 -22.30 59.52
N VAL A 106 32.82 -23.17 58.56
CA VAL A 106 33.30 -24.52 58.88
C VAL A 106 34.64 -24.48 59.62
N ALA A 107 35.58 -23.62 59.22
CA ALA A 107 36.87 -23.50 59.89
C ALA A 107 36.71 -23.02 61.34
N GLN A 108 35.87 -22.02 61.58
CA GLN A 108 35.56 -21.51 62.92
C GLN A 108 34.87 -22.58 63.78
N LYS A 109 33.87 -23.29 63.24
CA LYS A 109 33.17 -24.37 63.95
C LYS A 109 34.09 -25.54 64.29
N VAL A 110 34.97 -25.93 63.37
CA VAL A 110 35.99 -26.95 63.64
C VAL A 110 36.92 -26.45 64.75
N LEU A 111 37.48 -25.24 64.65
CA LEU A 111 38.39 -24.71 65.67
C LEU A 111 37.74 -24.65 67.06
N LEU A 112 36.51 -24.16 67.16
CA LEU A 112 35.77 -24.03 68.42
C LEU A 112 35.30 -25.37 69.01
N SER A 113 35.28 -26.44 68.23
CA SER A 113 34.86 -27.78 68.67
C SER A 113 36.03 -28.69 69.06
N LEU A 114 37.27 -28.27 68.83
CA LEU A 114 38.46 -29.03 69.20
C LEU A 114 38.67 -28.99 70.72
N PRO A 115 38.78 -30.14 71.40
CA PRO A 115 39.20 -30.16 72.80
C PRO A 115 40.67 -29.69 72.93
N GLY A 116 41.06 -29.23 74.12
CA GLY A 116 42.45 -28.84 74.44
C GLY A 116 43.49 -29.95 74.20
N PRO A 117 44.77 -29.70 74.52
CA PRO A 117 45.95 -30.22 73.80
C PRO A 117 45.80 -31.65 73.27
N MET A 118 45.78 -31.75 71.94
CA MET A 118 45.57 -32.99 71.21
C MET A 118 46.90 -33.65 70.86
N ALA A 119 47.01 -34.97 71.05
CA ALA A 119 48.17 -35.72 70.58
C ALA A 119 48.13 -35.90 69.05
N PRO A 120 49.28 -35.88 68.35
CA PRO A 120 49.33 -36.09 66.91
C PRO A 120 48.72 -37.45 66.55
N ALA A 121 47.65 -37.45 65.76
CA ALA A 121 47.01 -38.69 65.33
C ALA A 121 47.74 -39.27 64.12
N ASN A 122 48.35 -40.44 64.30
CA ASN A 122 48.89 -41.23 63.20
C ASN A 122 47.75 -41.96 62.44
N GLY A 123 46.95 -41.22 61.67
CA GLY A 123 46.00 -41.80 60.71
C GLY A 123 44.73 -40.98 60.47
N SER A 124 44.04 -41.26 59.36
CA SER A 124 42.67 -40.77 59.12
C SER A 124 41.67 -41.59 59.93
N THR A 125 41.42 -41.22 61.18
CA THR A 125 40.34 -41.82 61.98
C THR A 125 39.02 -41.12 61.68
N GLY A 126 38.53 -41.29 60.46
CA GLY A 126 37.16 -40.90 60.11
C GLY A 126 36.19 -41.98 60.56
N PHE A 127 35.27 -41.66 61.46
CA PHE A 127 34.13 -42.53 61.73
C PHE A 127 33.26 -42.63 60.46
N ARG A 128 32.79 -43.83 60.13
CA ARG A 128 31.87 -44.04 59.00
C ARG A 128 30.44 -43.82 59.46
N LEU A 129 29.64 -43.18 58.62
CA LEU A 129 28.20 -43.11 58.81
C LEU A 129 27.60 -44.53 58.78
N PRO A 130 26.53 -44.79 59.57
CA PRO A 130 25.75 -46.01 59.46
C PRO A 130 25.23 -46.23 58.03
N GLU A 131 25.18 -47.49 57.56
CA GLU A 131 24.83 -47.84 56.17
C GLU A 131 23.44 -47.35 55.71
N ASN A 132 22.54 -47.05 56.65
CA ASN A 132 21.20 -46.53 56.40
C ASN A 132 21.14 -45.00 56.25
N MET A 133 22.27 -44.29 56.43
CA MET A 133 22.35 -42.84 56.21
C MET A 133 23.11 -42.56 54.92
N THR A 134 22.38 -42.10 53.89
CA THR A 134 22.99 -41.44 52.74
C THR A 134 23.45 -40.05 53.15
N ARG A 135 24.71 -39.73 52.83
CA ARG A 135 25.28 -38.39 53.00
C ARG A 135 24.32 -37.36 52.37
N SER A 136 23.89 -36.37 53.15
CA SER A 136 22.96 -35.34 52.65
C SER A 136 23.61 -34.62 51.47
N LYS A 137 22.92 -34.57 50.33
CA LYS A 137 23.34 -33.78 49.15
C LYS A 137 23.50 -32.29 49.46
N GLN A 138 22.98 -31.81 50.59
CA GLN A 138 23.03 -30.40 50.99
C GLN A 138 24.17 -30.06 51.96
N ASP A 139 24.81 -31.03 52.61
CA ASP A 139 25.87 -30.75 53.59
C ASP A 139 27.24 -31.06 53.01
N THR A 140 27.94 -30.02 52.55
CA THR A 140 29.40 -29.98 52.44
C THR A 140 30.03 -31.12 51.61
N ASP A 141 29.42 -31.45 50.46
CA ASP A 141 29.88 -32.54 49.60
C ASP A 141 31.14 -32.11 48.81
N GLY A 142 32.27 -32.06 49.50
CA GLY A 142 33.56 -31.68 48.90
C GLY A 142 34.44 -30.78 49.77
N LEU A 143 33.92 -30.28 50.90
CA LEU A 143 34.73 -29.58 51.89
C LEU A 143 35.56 -30.61 52.66
N THR A 144 36.86 -30.39 52.65
CA THR A 144 37.82 -31.15 53.44
C THR A 144 38.48 -30.23 54.44
N PHE A 145 38.83 -30.76 55.61
CA PHE A 145 39.54 -29.99 56.62
C PHE A 145 40.73 -30.75 57.18
N GLN A 146 41.70 -29.99 57.66
CA GLN A 146 42.90 -30.45 58.35
C GLN A 146 43.12 -29.59 59.59
N VAL A 147 43.65 -30.19 60.63
CA VAL A 147 44.06 -29.51 61.86
C VAL A 147 45.55 -29.78 62.05
N TRP A 148 46.31 -28.72 62.21
CA TRP A 148 47.75 -28.73 62.40
C TRP A 148 48.09 -28.17 63.78
N GLN A 149 48.98 -28.85 64.49
CA GLN A 149 49.62 -28.29 65.67
C GLN A 149 50.85 -27.51 65.21
N LEU A 150 50.98 -26.27 65.71
CA LEU A 150 52.03 -25.32 65.35
C LEU A 150 53.25 -25.38 66.28
N ASP A 151 53.19 -26.18 67.37
CA ASP A 151 54.37 -26.48 68.20
C ASP A 151 55.39 -27.32 67.42
N GLU A 152 56.68 -27.15 67.69
CA GLU A 152 57.72 -27.96 67.04
C GLU A 152 57.72 -29.42 67.55
N PRO A 153 57.66 -30.43 66.66
CA PRO A 153 57.54 -30.32 65.20
C PRO A 153 56.09 -30.12 64.71
N HIS A 154 55.92 -29.24 63.72
CA HIS A 154 54.63 -28.97 63.09
C HIS A 154 54.02 -30.28 62.58
N ALA A 155 52.93 -30.72 63.20
CA ALA A 155 52.34 -32.03 62.93
C ALA A 155 50.86 -31.89 62.56
N MET A 156 50.44 -32.63 61.53
CA MET A 156 49.02 -32.77 61.22
C MET A 156 48.38 -33.67 62.28
N THR A 157 47.44 -33.10 63.03
CA THR A 157 46.77 -33.78 64.15
C THR A 157 45.45 -34.41 63.72
N LEU A 158 44.71 -33.80 62.79
CA LEU A 158 43.42 -34.33 62.33
C LEU A 158 43.23 -34.02 60.85
N ARG A 159 42.54 -34.92 60.13
CA ARG A 159 42.11 -34.69 58.75
C ARG A 159 40.76 -35.34 58.46
N SER A 160 39.94 -34.69 57.64
CA SER A 160 38.67 -35.24 57.18
C SER A 160 38.85 -36.38 56.18
N ALA A 161 37.84 -37.22 56.04
CA ALA A 161 37.82 -38.27 55.01
C ALA A 161 37.84 -37.63 53.61
N GLY A 162 38.93 -37.85 52.85
CA GLY A 162 39.15 -37.26 51.53
C GLY A 162 40.12 -36.07 51.49
N ALA A 163 40.65 -35.62 52.62
CA ALA A 163 41.74 -34.63 52.66
C ALA A 163 43.08 -35.26 52.21
N PRO A 164 43.90 -34.56 51.40
CA PRO A 164 45.27 -34.98 51.09
C PRO A 164 46.12 -35.26 52.36
N PRO A 165 47.16 -36.10 52.28
CA PRO A 165 48.11 -36.29 53.38
C PRO A 165 49.08 -35.10 53.56
N THR A 166 49.16 -34.21 52.58
CA THR A 166 49.96 -32.97 52.60
C THR A 166 49.09 -31.78 52.99
N SER A 167 49.71 -30.68 53.44
CA SER A 167 48.98 -29.43 53.77
C SER A 167 48.16 -28.95 52.58
N ILE A 168 46.87 -28.70 52.82
CA ILE A 168 45.96 -28.17 51.81
C ILE A 168 46.29 -26.70 51.54
N ALA A 169 46.84 -25.93 52.48
CA ALA A 169 47.28 -24.55 52.23
C ALA A 169 48.70 -24.43 51.62
N GLY A 170 49.41 -25.55 51.41
CA GLY A 170 50.80 -25.56 50.93
C GLY A 170 51.84 -25.22 52.00
N GLY A 171 51.46 -25.29 53.28
CA GLY A 171 52.25 -24.92 54.46
C GLY A 171 51.35 -24.44 55.61
N THR A 172 51.94 -24.08 56.75
CA THR A 172 51.22 -23.53 57.90
C THR A 172 51.33 -21.99 58.03
N ASP A 173 52.11 -21.35 57.15
CA ASP A 173 52.43 -19.92 57.23
C ASP A 173 51.36 -19.00 56.61
N ARG A 174 50.35 -19.57 55.93
CA ARG A 174 49.33 -18.81 55.20
C ARG A 174 48.02 -18.80 55.97
N LEU A 175 47.49 -17.60 56.21
CA LEU A 175 46.20 -17.36 56.87
C LEU A 175 45.19 -16.76 55.90
N GLY A 176 43.89 -17.01 56.15
CA GLY A 176 42.80 -16.56 55.31
C GLY A 176 42.66 -17.35 54.01
N TYR A 177 42.08 -16.73 53.00
CA TYR A 177 41.77 -17.38 51.71
C TYR A 177 43.01 -17.52 50.83
N THR A 178 43.28 -18.73 50.35
CA THR A 178 44.37 -19.04 49.42
C THR A 178 43.87 -19.95 48.31
N ASP A 179 44.26 -19.64 47.08
CA ASP A 179 44.10 -20.54 45.94
C ASP A 179 45.42 -21.29 45.70
N ILE A 180 45.35 -22.61 45.68
CA ILE A 180 46.53 -23.47 45.50
C ILE A 180 46.20 -24.64 44.57
N GLU A 181 47.22 -25.15 43.88
CA GLU A 181 47.08 -26.32 43.04
C GLU A 181 47.64 -27.55 43.75
N ILE A 182 46.80 -28.56 43.98
CA ILE A 182 47.16 -29.84 44.60
C ILE A 182 46.89 -30.93 43.56
N ASN A 183 47.91 -31.71 43.19
CA ASN A 183 47.79 -32.77 42.19
C ASN A 183 47.20 -32.28 40.84
N ASN A 184 47.61 -31.10 40.38
CA ASN A 184 47.14 -30.48 39.13
C ASN A 184 45.64 -30.14 39.12
N GLU A 185 45.05 -29.98 40.31
CA GLU A 185 43.68 -29.54 40.53
C GLU A 185 43.70 -28.25 41.35
N PRO A 186 42.96 -27.19 40.97
CA PRO A 186 42.91 -25.96 41.75
C PRO A 186 41.96 -26.07 42.94
N TRP A 187 42.41 -25.64 44.10
CA TRP A 187 41.72 -25.67 45.39
C TRP A 187 41.56 -24.26 45.95
N ARG A 188 40.40 -23.99 46.55
CA ARG A 188 40.15 -22.81 47.39
C ARG A 188 40.23 -23.26 48.84
N VAL A 189 41.05 -22.57 49.65
CA VAL A 189 41.37 -22.96 51.03
C VAL A 189 41.24 -21.75 51.94
N TYR A 190 40.72 -21.94 53.14
CA TYR A 190 40.70 -20.96 54.22
C TYR A 190 41.45 -21.53 55.43
N SER A 191 42.41 -20.76 55.96
CA SER A 191 43.22 -21.17 57.10
C SER A 191 43.07 -20.19 58.27
N LEU A 192 42.80 -20.72 59.46
CA LEU A 192 42.58 -19.96 60.69
C LEU A 192 43.40 -20.56 61.83
N ASN A 193 44.05 -19.71 62.62
CA ASN A 193 44.76 -20.12 63.83
C ASN A 193 43.91 -19.87 65.08
N ASP A 194 44.19 -20.63 66.13
CA ASP A 194 43.78 -20.29 67.48
C ASP A 194 44.46 -19.00 67.98
N ARG A 195 43.87 -18.36 69.00
CA ARG A 195 44.37 -17.12 69.61
C ARG A 195 45.85 -17.17 69.98
N ASP A 196 46.29 -18.31 70.51
CA ASP A 196 47.65 -18.49 71.00
C ASP A 196 48.60 -19.08 69.93
N ASN A 197 48.14 -19.19 68.66
CA ASN A 197 48.88 -19.78 67.54
C ASN A 197 49.42 -21.20 67.82
N LEU A 198 48.69 -22.00 68.60
CA LEU A 198 49.05 -23.38 68.91
C LEU A 198 48.46 -24.38 67.91
N VAL A 199 47.30 -24.04 67.34
CA VAL A 199 46.54 -24.90 66.42
C VAL A 199 46.11 -24.09 65.20
N GLN A 200 46.21 -24.69 64.02
CA GLN A 200 45.70 -24.16 62.77
C GLN A 200 44.68 -25.10 62.14
N VAL A 201 43.53 -24.58 61.74
CA VAL A 201 42.51 -25.30 60.96
C VAL A 201 42.58 -24.80 59.53
N GLN A 202 42.74 -25.74 58.60
CA GLN A 202 42.70 -25.49 57.16
C GLN A 202 41.46 -26.18 56.59
N VAL A 203 40.56 -25.44 55.95
CA VAL A 203 39.37 -25.99 55.26
C VAL A 203 39.47 -25.65 53.79
N GLY A 204 39.26 -26.61 52.90
CA GLY A 204 39.34 -26.35 51.47
C GLY A 204 38.44 -27.24 50.63
N HIS A 205 38.26 -26.85 49.38
CA HIS A 205 37.51 -27.64 48.41
C HIS A 205 38.06 -27.46 46.99
N PRO A 206 37.95 -28.49 46.12
CA PRO A 206 38.40 -28.40 44.75
C PRO A 206 37.45 -27.53 43.90
N ILE A 207 38.02 -26.61 43.12
CA ILE A 207 37.30 -25.70 42.21
C ILE A 207 36.71 -26.47 41.01
N SER A 208 37.24 -27.65 40.68
CA SER A 208 36.73 -28.52 39.61
C SER A 208 35.29 -29.00 39.88
N LYS A 209 34.96 -29.36 41.12
CA LYS A 209 33.62 -29.81 41.54
C LYS A 209 32.61 -28.67 41.43
N ARG A 210 33.00 -27.47 41.85
CA ARG A 210 32.27 -26.21 41.64
C ARG A 210 31.92 -26.02 40.15
N ARG A 211 32.90 -26.21 39.26
CA ARG A 211 32.71 -26.03 37.82
C ARG A 211 31.77 -27.09 37.22
N ALA A 212 31.88 -28.34 37.68
CA ALA A 212 31.02 -29.44 37.24
C ALA A 212 29.53 -29.22 37.61
N GLU A 213 29.26 -28.81 38.86
CA GLU A 213 27.91 -28.47 39.33
C GLU A 213 27.32 -27.29 38.55
N PHE A 214 28.12 -26.25 38.34
CA PHE A 214 27.72 -25.09 37.53
C PHE A 214 27.36 -25.49 36.09
N HIS A 215 28.15 -26.35 35.44
CA HIS A 215 27.85 -26.82 34.09
C HIS A 215 26.60 -27.68 34.00
N LEU A 216 26.37 -28.56 34.99
CA LEU A 216 25.15 -29.37 35.08
C LEU A 216 23.91 -28.48 35.20
N TRP A 217 23.94 -27.54 36.13
CA TRP A 217 22.85 -26.58 36.34
C TRP A 217 22.65 -25.67 35.12
N MET A 218 23.72 -25.17 34.50
CA MET A 218 23.65 -24.39 33.26
C MET A 218 23.01 -25.18 32.13
N ARG A 219 23.37 -26.46 31.94
CA ARG A 219 22.79 -27.30 30.90
C ARG A 219 21.30 -27.51 31.13
N GLU A 220 20.91 -27.79 32.37
CA GLU A 220 19.51 -27.99 32.73
C GLU A 220 18.69 -26.71 32.56
N SER A 221 19.22 -25.57 33.01
CA SER A 221 18.62 -24.25 32.80
C SER A 221 18.50 -23.90 31.31
N LEU A 222 19.55 -24.15 30.52
CA LEU A 222 19.55 -23.89 29.08
C LEU A 222 18.52 -24.78 28.35
N ASN A 223 18.39 -26.05 28.74
CA ASN A 223 17.38 -26.96 28.18
C ASN A 223 15.96 -26.49 28.51
N ALA A 224 15.69 -26.18 29.78
CA ALA A 224 14.39 -25.68 30.22
C ALA A 224 14.02 -24.36 29.52
N THR A 225 15.00 -23.46 29.40
CA THR A 225 14.87 -22.22 28.64
C THR A 225 14.57 -22.55 27.18
N ALA A 226 15.40 -23.32 26.47
CA ALA A 226 15.18 -23.65 25.06
C ALA A 226 13.79 -24.25 24.76
N ILE A 227 13.26 -25.12 25.63
CA ILE A 227 11.90 -25.66 25.50
C ILE A 227 10.86 -24.54 25.57
N LEU A 228 10.97 -23.66 26.57
CA LEU A 228 10.06 -22.53 26.71
C LEU A 228 10.18 -21.55 25.51
N PHE A 229 11.36 -21.40 24.89
CA PHE A 229 11.54 -20.56 23.70
C PHE A 229 10.75 -21.12 22.53
N ALA A 230 10.87 -22.44 22.33
CA ALA A 230 10.21 -23.16 21.26
C ALA A 230 8.68 -23.07 21.41
N LEU A 231 8.17 -23.23 22.64
CA LEU A 231 6.74 -23.09 22.93
C LEU A 231 6.22 -21.66 22.67
N LEU A 232 6.94 -20.63 23.12
CA LEU A 232 6.57 -19.23 22.86
C LEU A 232 6.63 -18.91 21.35
N SER A 233 7.69 -19.35 20.67
CA SER A 233 7.86 -19.16 19.23
C SER A 233 6.75 -19.83 18.43
N LEU A 234 6.37 -21.06 18.81
CA LEU A 234 5.26 -21.79 18.21
C LEU A 234 3.92 -21.07 18.45
N SER A 235 3.70 -20.57 19.67
CA SER A 235 2.50 -19.78 20.01
C SER A 235 2.40 -18.51 19.16
N VAL A 236 3.48 -17.71 19.08
CA VAL A 236 3.55 -16.50 18.25
C VAL A 236 3.29 -16.85 16.77
N PHE A 237 3.90 -17.92 16.26
CA PHE A 237 3.67 -18.39 14.90
C PHE A 237 2.21 -18.76 14.65
N CYS A 238 1.57 -19.51 15.57
CA CYS A 238 0.16 -19.90 15.47
C CYS A 238 -0.77 -18.69 15.52
N VAL A 239 -0.58 -17.77 16.47
CA VAL A 239 -1.37 -16.54 16.62
C VAL A 239 -1.27 -15.68 15.37
N LEU A 240 -0.05 -15.43 14.87
CA LEU A 240 0.16 -14.59 13.69
C LEU A 240 -0.41 -15.24 12.42
N ARG A 241 -0.29 -16.58 12.30
CA ARG A 241 -0.87 -17.32 11.19
C ARG A 241 -2.40 -17.31 11.23
N HIS A 242 -3.01 -17.39 12.41
CA HIS A 242 -4.47 -17.35 12.56
C HIS A 242 -5.01 -15.92 12.35
N GLY A 243 -4.40 -14.92 12.99
CA GLY A 243 -4.85 -13.52 12.90
C GLY A 243 -4.76 -12.93 11.49
N LEU A 244 -3.78 -13.37 10.68
CA LEU A 244 -3.59 -12.86 9.32
C LEU A 244 -4.27 -13.72 8.24
N ARG A 245 -5.05 -14.75 8.59
CA ARG A 245 -5.85 -15.53 7.63
C ARG A 245 -7.00 -14.73 7.03
N SER A 246 -7.58 -13.82 7.81
CA SER A 246 -8.66 -12.91 7.39
C SER A 246 -8.24 -12.00 6.22
N ILE A 247 -6.96 -11.63 6.15
CA ILE A 247 -6.42 -10.85 5.02
C ILE A 247 -6.34 -11.72 3.76
N ASP A 248 -5.95 -12.99 3.89
CA ASP A 248 -5.86 -13.90 2.75
C ASP A 248 -7.24 -14.27 2.21
N SER A 249 -8.25 -14.40 3.08
CA SER A 249 -9.64 -14.60 2.64
C SER A 249 -10.19 -13.37 1.92
N LEU A 250 -9.91 -12.16 2.41
CA LEU A 250 -10.28 -10.91 1.72
C LEU A 250 -9.60 -10.79 0.35
N ARG A 251 -8.30 -11.09 0.27
CA ARG A 251 -7.57 -11.15 -1.01
C ARG A 251 -8.18 -12.16 -1.97
N GLY A 252 -8.50 -13.36 -1.47
CA GLY A 252 -9.14 -14.40 -2.26
C GLY A 252 -10.53 -14.00 -2.78
N ALA A 253 -11.32 -13.33 -1.95
CA ALA A 253 -12.63 -12.78 -2.32
C ALA A 253 -12.51 -11.70 -3.41
N MET A 254 -11.46 -10.86 -3.37
CA MET A 254 -11.21 -9.86 -4.40
C MET A 254 -10.66 -10.45 -5.71
N GLN A 255 -9.78 -11.46 -5.65
CA GLN A 255 -9.13 -12.03 -6.84
C GLN A 255 -10.03 -12.98 -7.64
N LYS A 256 -11.01 -13.62 -6.99
CA LYS A 256 -11.96 -14.52 -7.66
C LYS A 256 -13.18 -13.78 -8.21
N ARG A 257 -13.21 -12.46 -8.07
CA ARG A 257 -14.36 -11.66 -8.40
C ARG A 257 -14.40 -11.34 -9.89
N ASP A 258 -15.59 -11.47 -10.46
CA ASP A 258 -15.84 -11.03 -11.83
C ASP A 258 -15.72 -9.49 -11.88
N PRO A 259 -15.15 -8.87 -12.93
CA PRO A 259 -15.01 -7.42 -13.05
C PRO A 259 -16.31 -6.61 -12.84
N PHE A 260 -17.48 -7.24 -12.99
CA PHE A 260 -18.78 -6.59 -12.81
C PHE A 260 -19.57 -7.04 -11.58
N ASP A 261 -18.99 -7.87 -10.71
CA ASP A 261 -19.62 -8.23 -9.43
C ASP A 261 -19.35 -7.16 -8.36
N LEU A 262 -20.36 -6.31 -8.17
CA LEU A 262 -20.35 -5.15 -7.27
C LEU A 262 -21.02 -5.43 -5.92
N ALA A 263 -21.32 -6.69 -5.58
CA ALA A 263 -21.94 -7.00 -4.30
C ALA A 263 -21.06 -6.53 -3.10
N PRO A 264 -21.62 -6.25 -1.92
CA PRO A 264 -20.81 -5.86 -0.78
C PRO A 264 -19.87 -6.99 -0.35
N LEU A 265 -18.65 -6.63 0.04
CA LEU A 265 -17.70 -7.54 0.67
C LEU A 265 -18.25 -7.95 2.05
N PRO A 266 -18.17 -9.25 2.40
CA PRO A 266 -18.67 -9.75 3.67
C PRO A 266 -17.85 -9.19 4.84
N THR A 267 -18.54 -8.77 5.90
CA THR A 267 -17.93 -8.28 7.15
C THR A 267 -17.89 -9.34 8.25
N ARG A 268 -18.53 -10.51 8.04
CA ARG A 268 -18.48 -11.63 8.98
C ARG A 268 -17.04 -12.14 9.09
N ASP A 269 -16.59 -12.39 10.33
CA ASP A 269 -15.26 -12.90 10.69
C ASP A 269 -14.07 -11.97 10.34
N THR A 270 -14.31 -10.67 10.12
CA THR A 270 -13.24 -9.69 9.89
C THR A 270 -12.81 -9.01 11.21
N PRO A 271 -11.49 -8.87 11.47
CA PRO A 271 -10.98 -8.05 12.56
C PRO A 271 -11.56 -6.63 12.56
N ILE A 272 -11.80 -6.07 13.75
CA ILE A 272 -12.42 -4.75 13.91
C ILE A 272 -11.60 -3.63 13.24
N GLU A 273 -10.28 -3.81 13.17
CA GLU A 273 -9.32 -2.87 12.60
C GLU A 273 -9.47 -2.74 11.07
N LEU A 274 -9.93 -3.80 10.40
CA LEU A 274 -10.13 -3.81 8.94
C LEU A 274 -11.54 -3.39 8.52
N ARG A 275 -12.48 -3.31 9.47
CA ARG A 275 -13.88 -2.96 9.20
C ARG A 275 -14.03 -1.58 8.52
N PRO A 276 -13.35 -0.49 8.96
CA PRO A 276 -13.48 0.81 8.31
C PRO A 276 -13.02 0.82 6.84
N LEU A 277 -12.02 0.01 6.52
CA LEU A 277 -11.53 -0.15 5.15
C LEU A 277 -12.56 -0.90 4.29
N ILE A 278 -13.09 -2.02 4.78
CA ILE A 278 -14.14 -2.78 4.08
C ILE A 278 -15.39 -1.93 3.85
N GLU A 279 -15.82 -1.16 4.86
CA GLU A 279 -16.95 -0.25 4.73
C GLU A 279 -16.70 0.84 3.67
N SER A 280 -15.48 1.39 3.61
CA SER A 280 -15.12 2.38 2.59
C SER A 280 -15.14 1.79 1.18
N ILE A 281 -14.65 0.56 1.02
CA ILE A 281 -14.73 -0.18 -0.25
C ILE A 281 -16.19 -0.47 -0.61
N ASN A 282 -17.01 -0.94 0.34
CA ASN A 282 -18.42 -1.21 0.11
C ASN A 282 -19.20 0.04 -0.29
N ARG A 283 -18.90 1.20 0.33
CA ARG A 283 -19.48 2.49 -0.09
C ARG A 283 -19.10 2.85 -1.53
N LEU A 284 -17.84 2.63 -1.92
CA LEU A 284 -17.39 2.87 -3.28
C LEU A 284 -18.05 1.93 -4.30
N LEU A 285 -18.15 0.63 -3.98
CA LEU A 285 -18.85 -0.35 -4.81
C LEU A 285 -20.33 0.01 -4.99
N ALA A 286 -21.01 0.43 -3.92
CA ALA A 286 -22.41 0.85 -3.99
C ALA A 286 -22.61 2.11 -4.87
N ARG A 287 -21.69 3.08 -4.78
CA ARG A 287 -21.70 4.26 -5.67
C ARG A 287 -21.50 3.86 -7.13
N LEU A 288 -20.55 2.96 -7.40
CA LEU A 288 -20.28 2.46 -8.74
C LEU A 288 -21.47 1.69 -9.33
N ASP A 289 -22.12 0.82 -8.54
CA ASP A 289 -23.33 0.11 -8.96
C ASP A 289 -24.47 1.07 -9.29
N THR A 290 -24.67 2.09 -8.45
CA THR A 290 -25.68 3.11 -8.69
C THR A 290 -25.41 3.88 -10.00
N ALA A 291 -24.15 4.27 -10.25
CA ALA A 291 -23.76 4.97 -11.46
C ALA A 291 -23.96 4.11 -12.73
N LEU A 292 -23.48 2.88 -12.73
CA LEU A 292 -23.64 1.97 -13.88
C LEU A 292 -25.11 1.63 -14.16
N ASN A 293 -25.94 1.47 -13.11
CA ASN A 293 -27.36 1.24 -13.30
C ASN A 293 -28.10 2.48 -13.83
N ARG A 294 -27.66 3.69 -13.51
CA ARG A 294 -28.18 4.93 -14.13
C ARG A 294 -27.80 5.00 -15.60
N GLU A 295 -26.53 4.78 -15.93
CA GLU A 295 -26.04 4.79 -17.32
C GLU A 295 -26.78 3.77 -18.20
N ARG A 296 -26.94 2.52 -17.72
CA ARG A 296 -27.68 1.47 -18.44
C ARG A 296 -29.13 1.86 -18.71
N ARG A 297 -29.81 2.49 -17.75
CA ARG A 297 -31.18 2.97 -17.92
C ARG A 297 -31.25 4.08 -18.97
N LEU A 298 -30.36 5.07 -18.89
CA LEU A 298 -30.29 6.16 -19.86
C LEU A 298 -30.08 5.64 -21.29
N ILE A 299 -29.15 4.69 -21.49
CA ILE A 299 -28.92 4.08 -22.81
C ILE A 299 -30.15 3.32 -23.30
N ALA A 300 -30.82 2.57 -22.41
CA ALA A 300 -32.02 1.82 -22.76
C ALA A 300 -33.18 2.74 -23.16
N ASP A 301 -33.40 3.80 -22.40
CA ASP A 301 -34.45 4.79 -22.64
C ASP A 301 -34.18 5.58 -23.94
N ALA A 302 -32.95 6.03 -24.14
CA ALA A 302 -32.51 6.67 -25.37
C ALA A 302 -32.74 5.79 -26.61
N ALA A 303 -32.37 4.50 -26.51
CA ALA A 303 -32.58 3.55 -27.59
C ALA A 303 -34.07 3.30 -27.90
N HIS A 304 -34.93 3.33 -26.87
CA HIS A 304 -36.37 3.19 -27.04
C HIS A 304 -36.98 4.41 -27.72
N GLU A 305 -36.69 5.60 -27.19
CA GLU A 305 -37.21 6.87 -27.70
C GLU A 305 -36.76 7.15 -29.14
N LEU A 306 -35.54 6.75 -29.53
CA LEU A 306 -35.06 6.89 -30.92
C LEU A 306 -35.68 5.89 -31.90
N ARG A 307 -36.04 4.68 -31.45
CA ARG A 307 -36.60 3.64 -32.34
C ARG A 307 -37.95 4.05 -32.92
N THR A 308 -38.78 4.75 -32.14
CA THR A 308 -40.12 5.20 -32.55
C THR A 308 -40.11 6.16 -33.75
N PRO A 309 -39.40 7.31 -33.73
CA PRO A 309 -39.35 8.20 -34.88
C PRO A 309 -38.63 7.58 -36.09
N LEU A 310 -37.63 6.71 -35.86
CA LEU A 310 -36.99 5.97 -36.96
C LEU A 310 -37.94 5.00 -37.65
N ALA A 311 -38.81 4.30 -36.91
CA ALA A 311 -39.85 3.46 -37.50
C ALA A 311 -40.82 4.29 -38.36
N VAL A 312 -41.26 5.44 -37.86
CA VAL A 312 -42.15 6.35 -38.61
C VAL A 312 -41.47 6.86 -39.89
N LEU A 313 -40.19 7.22 -39.82
CA LEU A 313 -39.41 7.64 -41.00
C LEU A 313 -39.38 6.55 -42.07
N THR A 314 -39.07 5.32 -41.68
CA THR A 314 -39.04 4.17 -42.61
C THR A 314 -40.42 3.91 -43.23
N THR A 315 -41.49 3.91 -42.43
CA THR A 315 -42.85 3.70 -42.92
C THR A 315 -43.27 4.79 -43.90
N GLN A 316 -43.03 6.07 -43.60
CA GLN A 316 -43.41 7.16 -44.51
C GLN A 316 -42.56 7.17 -45.78
N ALA A 317 -41.29 6.74 -45.72
CA ALA A 317 -40.46 6.56 -46.91
C ALA A 317 -41.00 5.44 -47.82
N GLU A 318 -41.48 4.33 -47.24
CA GLU A 318 -42.12 3.25 -48.00
C GLU A 318 -43.44 3.68 -48.64
N VAL A 319 -44.27 4.45 -47.91
CA VAL A 319 -45.50 5.04 -48.45
C VAL A 319 -45.19 6.00 -49.59
N ALA A 320 -44.22 6.91 -49.43
CA ALA A 320 -43.82 7.84 -50.48
C ALA A 320 -43.28 7.14 -51.73
N ARG A 321 -42.62 5.97 -51.57
CA ARG A 321 -42.12 5.16 -52.68
C ARG A 321 -43.23 4.39 -53.40
N GLY A 322 -44.29 4.01 -52.70
CA GLY A 322 -45.44 3.29 -53.25
C GLY A 322 -46.57 4.16 -53.80
N ALA A 323 -46.56 5.46 -53.49
CA ALA A 323 -47.59 6.40 -53.92
C ALA A 323 -47.61 6.59 -55.44
N THR A 324 -48.80 6.48 -56.03
CA THR A 324 -49.05 6.67 -57.47
C THR A 324 -49.56 8.06 -57.81
N GLN A 325 -50.08 8.79 -56.82
CA GLN A 325 -50.51 10.19 -56.95
C GLN A 325 -49.51 11.15 -56.28
N ILE A 326 -49.36 12.35 -56.86
CA ILE A 326 -48.42 13.37 -56.38
C ILE A 326 -48.82 13.86 -54.99
N GLU A 327 -50.11 14.05 -54.76
CA GLU A 327 -50.65 14.54 -53.49
C GLU A 327 -50.38 13.56 -52.33
N GLU A 328 -50.47 12.25 -52.58
CA GLU A 328 -50.19 11.21 -51.58
C GLU A 328 -48.68 11.12 -51.27
N LYS A 329 -47.85 11.29 -52.30
CA LYS A 329 -46.40 11.35 -52.16
C LYS A 329 -45.96 12.57 -51.34
N ASP A 330 -46.51 13.75 -51.64
CA ASP A 330 -46.18 14.98 -50.93
C ASP A 330 -46.61 14.92 -49.46
N GLN A 331 -47.79 14.37 -49.16
CA GLN A 331 -48.21 14.13 -47.78
C GLN A 331 -47.28 13.16 -47.03
N ALA A 332 -46.79 12.11 -47.68
CA ALA A 332 -45.85 11.17 -47.08
C ALA A 332 -44.48 11.83 -46.83
N LEU A 333 -44.00 12.66 -47.75
CA LEU A 333 -42.77 13.44 -47.59
C LEU A 333 -42.85 14.45 -46.45
N ASP A 334 -43.99 15.14 -46.29
CA ASP A 334 -44.21 16.07 -45.17
C ASP A 334 -44.20 15.36 -43.80
N LYS A 335 -44.83 14.19 -43.71
CA LYS A 335 -44.79 13.35 -42.51
C LYS A 335 -43.38 12.84 -42.22
N LEU A 336 -42.63 12.46 -43.26
CA LEU A 336 -41.23 12.06 -43.16
C LEU A 336 -40.36 13.22 -42.63
N LEU A 337 -40.48 14.41 -43.21
CA LEU A 337 -39.77 15.62 -42.73
C LEU A 337 -40.11 15.95 -41.28
N THR A 338 -41.37 15.80 -40.88
CA THR A 338 -41.82 16.01 -39.51
C THR A 338 -41.21 14.99 -38.55
N ALA A 339 -41.17 13.72 -38.92
CA ALA A 339 -40.54 12.67 -38.13
C ALA A 339 -39.01 12.87 -38.01
N ALA A 340 -38.34 13.31 -39.08
CA ALA A 340 -36.91 13.63 -39.07
C ALA A 340 -36.60 14.79 -38.11
N ARG A 341 -37.41 15.85 -38.15
CA ARG A 341 -37.30 16.99 -37.21
C ARG A 341 -37.52 16.54 -35.77
N ARG A 342 -38.44 15.62 -35.52
CA ARG A 342 -38.69 15.06 -34.17
C ARG A 342 -37.52 14.22 -33.68
N ALA A 343 -36.94 13.36 -34.52
CA ALA A 343 -35.76 12.58 -34.19
C ALA A 343 -34.54 13.47 -33.87
N THR A 344 -34.36 14.54 -34.65
CA THR A 344 -33.29 15.52 -34.43
C THR A 344 -33.45 16.19 -33.06
N ARG A 345 -34.66 16.68 -32.73
CA ARG A 345 -34.94 17.29 -31.43
C ARG A 345 -34.71 16.34 -30.26
N LEU A 346 -35.12 15.07 -30.39
CA LEU A 346 -34.91 14.06 -29.35
C LEU A 346 -33.42 13.76 -29.16
N SER A 347 -32.66 13.65 -30.25
CA SER A 347 -31.20 13.47 -30.17
C SER A 347 -30.52 14.65 -29.49
N GLU A 348 -30.96 15.88 -29.79
CA GLU A 348 -30.48 17.09 -29.12
C GLU A 348 -30.82 17.03 -27.62
N GLN A 349 -32.06 16.69 -27.25
CA GLN A 349 -32.47 16.56 -25.85
C GLN A 349 -31.66 15.52 -25.07
N LEU A 350 -31.32 14.38 -25.67
CA LEU A 350 -30.49 13.35 -25.04
C LEU A 350 -29.06 13.83 -24.81
N LEU A 351 -28.47 14.55 -25.78
CA LEU A 351 -27.16 15.18 -25.63
C LEU A 351 -27.18 16.26 -24.54
N ASP A 352 -28.26 17.04 -24.49
CA ASP A 352 -28.43 18.09 -23.49
C ASP A 352 -28.59 17.50 -22.09
N GLN A 353 -29.34 16.40 -21.94
CA GLN A 353 -29.44 15.67 -20.67
C GLN A 353 -28.08 15.09 -20.25
N ALA A 354 -27.33 14.47 -21.17
CA ALA A 354 -25.99 13.96 -20.86
C ALA A 354 -25.02 15.07 -20.41
N ARG A 355 -25.10 16.26 -21.01
CA ARG A 355 -24.31 17.43 -20.60
C ARG A 355 -24.73 17.96 -19.22
N LEU A 356 -26.02 17.88 -18.88
CA LEU A 356 -26.53 18.28 -17.57
C LEU A 356 -26.14 17.29 -16.46
N ASP A 357 -26.18 15.98 -16.73
CA ASP A 357 -25.78 14.95 -15.76
C ASP A 357 -24.28 15.04 -15.42
N ALA A 358 -23.44 15.46 -16.38
CA ALA A 358 -22.03 15.78 -16.16
C ALA A 358 -21.84 16.95 -15.17
N LEU A 359 -22.75 17.93 -15.19
CA LEU A 359 -22.68 19.12 -14.33
C LEU A 359 -23.07 18.85 -12.88
N GLU A 360 -23.89 17.84 -12.58
CA GLU A 360 -24.26 17.48 -11.20
C GLU A 360 -23.06 16.95 -10.38
N HIS A 361 -21.98 16.52 -11.04
CA HIS A 361 -20.80 15.95 -10.40
C HIS A 361 -19.55 16.84 -10.55
N ALA A 362 -19.74 18.10 -10.92
CA ALA A 362 -18.66 19.03 -11.21
C ALA A 362 -17.65 19.14 -10.06
N SER A 363 -16.40 18.84 -10.39
CA SER A 363 -15.25 18.99 -9.50
C SER A 363 -14.87 20.48 -9.36
N ASN A 364 -14.14 20.84 -8.31
CA ASN A 364 -13.66 22.20 -8.09
C ASN A 364 -12.13 22.20 -8.01
N GLU A 365 -11.49 22.08 -9.18
CA GLU A 365 -10.04 21.94 -9.32
C GLU A 365 -9.43 23.15 -10.05
N PRO A 366 -8.13 23.44 -9.88
CA PRO A 366 -7.46 24.50 -10.62
C PRO A 366 -7.39 24.16 -12.12
N VAL A 367 -7.96 25.02 -12.96
CA VAL A 367 -8.01 24.92 -14.42
C VAL A 367 -7.31 26.11 -15.06
N GLU A 368 -6.37 25.85 -15.96
CA GLU A 368 -5.72 26.86 -16.79
C GLU A 368 -6.65 27.28 -17.95
N LEU A 369 -7.38 28.38 -17.75
CA LEU A 369 -8.41 28.85 -18.67
C LEU A 369 -7.84 29.21 -20.05
N ALA A 370 -6.64 29.79 -20.10
CA ALA A 370 -5.97 30.12 -21.35
C ALA A 370 -5.72 28.90 -22.25
N ALA A 371 -5.23 27.80 -21.66
CA ALA A 371 -5.00 26.54 -22.36
C ALA A 371 -6.32 25.91 -22.85
N LEU A 372 -7.36 25.94 -22.01
CA LEU A 372 -8.68 25.43 -22.35
C LEU A 372 -9.31 26.21 -23.52
N VAL A 373 -9.29 27.54 -23.47
CA VAL A 373 -9.85 28.40 -24.52
C VAL A 373 -9.11 28.18 -25.85
N ALA A 374 -7.78 28.12 -25.82
CA ALA A 374 -6.98 27.83 -27.00
C ALA A 374 -7.31 26.46 -27.62
N LEU A 375 -7.49 25.43 -26.78
CA LEU A 375 -7.87 24.09 -27.23
C LEU A 375 -9.26 24.08 -27.91
N MET A 376 -10.26 24.68 -27.26
CA MET A 376 -11.63 24.71 -27.79
C MET A 376 -11.73 25.53 -29.08
N VAL A 377 -11.04 26.67 -29.19
CA VAL A 377 -11.02 27.45 -30.43
C VAL A 377 -10.37 26.66 -31.57
N ARG A 378 -9.29 25.92 -31.29
CA ARG A 378 -8.62 25.07 -32.28
C ARG A 378 -9.52 23.98 -32.85
N ASP A 379 -10.36 23.35 -32.02
CA ASP A 379 -11.32 22.33 -32.47
C ASP A 379 -12.34 22.90 -33.47
N HIS A 380 -12.61 24.21 -33.38
CA HIS A 380 -13.58 24.94 -34.18
C HIS A 380 -12.99 25.67 -35.40
N GLU A 381 -11.66 25.69 -35.57
CA GLU A 381 -10.98 26.36 -36.69
C GLU A 381 -11.42 25.82 -38.07
N SER A 382 -11.65 24.51 -38.17
CA SER A 382 -12.05 23.88 -39.43
C SER A 382 -13.42 24.38 -39.91
N ALA A 383 -14.37 24.55 -38.98
CA ALA A 383 -15.70 25.07 -39.25
C ALA A 383 -15.65 26.57 -39.62
N ALA A 384 -14.82 27.35 -38.93
CA ALA A 384 -14.59 28.76 -39.26
C ALA A 384 -14.01 28.92 -40.68
N ARG A 385 -13.00 28.12 -41.02
CA ARG A 385 -12.34 28.13 -42.34
C ARG A 385 -13.31 27.75 -43.46
N ALA A 386 -14.21 26.79 -43.23
CA ALA A 386 -15.23 26.40 -44.20
C ALA A 386 -16.18 27.56 -44.57
N LYS A 387 -16.41 28.51 -43.65
CA LYS A 387 -17.21 29.73 -43.88
C LYS A 387 -16.38 30.97 -44.23
N GLY A 388 -15.06 30.82 -44.40
CA GLY A 388 -14.13 31.94 -44.60
C GLY A 388 -14.07 32.92 -43.43
N GLN A 389 -14.48 32.52 -42.23
CA GLN A 389 -14.49 33.37 -41.03
C GLN A 389 -13.08 33.49 -40.44
N ARG A 390 -12.75 34.66 -39.90
CA ARG A 390 -11.48 34.90 -39.18
C ARG A 390 -11.70 34.83 -37.68
N VAL A 391 -11.02 33.91 -37.01
CA VAL A 391 -10.99 33.82 -35.54
C VAL A 391 -9.68 34.44 -35.04
N VAL A 392 -9.78 35.45 -34.18
CA VAL A 392 -8.63 36.08 -33.50
C VAL A 392 -8.61 35.61 -32.06
N LEU A 393 -7.49 35.05 -31.62
CA LEU A 393 -7.31 34.53 -30.27
C LEU A 393 -6.31 35.41 -29.51
N ASP A 394 -6.76 36.00 -28.40
CA ASP A 394 -5.92 36.78 -27.47
C ASP A 394 -6.04 36.24 -26.04
N VAL A 395 -5.14 35.33 -25.68
CA VAL A 395 -5.19 34.63 -24.39
C VAL A 395 -3.99 34.99 -23.54
N GLN A 396 -4.26 35.34 -22.28
CA GLN A 396 -3.25 35.59 -21.25
C GLN A 396 -3.33 34.50 -20.18
N PRO A 397 -2.20 34.02 -19.62
CA PRO A 397 -2.20 33.00 -18.58
C PRO A 397 -3.11 33.38 -17.41
N CYS A 398 -4.14 32.56 -17.18
CA CYS A 398 -5.08 32.74 -16.07
C CYS A 398 -5.60 31.38 -15.60
N THR A 399 -5.71 31.23 -14.28
CA THR A 399 -6.18 30.00 -13.63
C THR A 399 -7.45 30.31 -12.84
N ILE A 400 -8.47 29.47 -13.01
CA ILE A 400 -9.73 29.54 -12.27
C ILE A 400 -9.95 28.21 -11.54
N HIS A 401 -10.83 28.18 -10.55
CA HIS A 401 -11.26 26.93 -9.93
C HIS A 401 -12.59 26.51 -10.54
N GLY A 402 -12.68 25.25 -10.93
CA GLY A 402 -13.87 24.72 -11.59
C GLY A 402 -13.70 23.31 -12.09
N ASP A 403 -14.71 22.86 -12.81
CA ASP A 403 -14.71 21.58 -13.49
C ASP A 403 -14.26 21.78 -14.94
N LEU A 404 -13.19 21.07 -15.33
CA LEU A 404 -12.56 21.21 -16.65
C LEU A 404 -13.56 20.92 -17.78
N ASP A 405 -14.36 19.86 -17.65
CA ASP A 405 -15.31 19.43 -18.67
C ASP A 405 -16.47 20.43 -18.78
N ALA A 406 -17.01 20.89 -17.65
CA ALA A 406 -18.03 21.92 -17.60
C ALA A 406 -17.57 23.23 -18.26
N LEU A 407 -16.36 23.70 -17.94
CA LEU A 407 -15.79 24.91 -18.53
C LEU A 407 -15.54 24.74 -20.03
N GLY A 408 -15.09 23.56 -20.46
CA GLY A 408 -14.93 23.24 -21.89
C GLY A 408 -16.25 23.30 -22.65
N ILE A 409 -17.34 22.79 -22.04
CA ILE A 409 -18.70 22.90 -22.58
C ILE A 409 -19.12 24.38 -22.69
N LEU A 410 -18.86 25.21 -21.67
CA LEU A 410 -19.19 26.64 -21.69
C LEU A 410 -18.50 27.35 -22.87
N VAL A 411 -17.18 27.17 -22.99
CA VAL A 411 -16.39 27.82 -24.05
C VAL A 411 -16.85 27.33 -25.42
N SER A 412 -17.00 26.02 -25.59
CA SER A 412 -17.42 25.42 -26.86
C SER A 412 -18.80 25.92 -27.30
N ASN A 413 -19.77 26.05 -26.38
CA ASN A 413 -21.10 26.59 -26.70
C ASN A 413 -21.03 28.06 -27.12
N LEU A 414 -20.20 28.88 -26.47
CA LEU A 414 -20.05 30.28 -26.85
C LEU A 414 -19.37 30.44 -28.23
N VAL A 415 -18.34 29.65 -28.51
CA VAL A 415 -17.63 29.67 -29.80
C VAL A 415 -18.51 29.13 -30.93
N ASP A 416 -19.22 28.02 -30.72
CA ASP A 416 -20.18 27.47 -31.69
C ASP A 416 -21.30 28.48 -31.99
N ASN A 417 -21.79 29.19 -30.95
CA ASN A 417 -22.76 30.27 -31.12
C ASN A 417 -22.19 31.39 -32.00
N ALA A 418 -20.98 31.88 -31.71
CA ALA A 418 -20.33 32.91 -32.52
C ALA A 418 -20.17 32.47 -33.99
N LEU A 419 -19.68 31.25 -34.24
CA LEU A 419 -19.50 30.70 -35.60
C LEU A 419 -20.83 30.52 -36.35
N ARG A 420 -21.89 30.16 -35.63
CA ARG A 420 -23.20 29.95 -36.20
C ARG A 420 -23.85 31.25 -36.68
N TYR A 421 -23.72 32.33 -35.92
CA TYR A 421 -24.41 33.60 -36.17
C TYR A 421 -23.57 34.64 -36.91
N THR A 422 -22.24 34.49 -36.92
CA THR A 422 -21.36 35.31 -37.75
C THR A 422 -21.60 34.99 -39.24
N PRO A 423 -21.71 35.97 -40.14
CA PRO A 423 -21.83 35.74 -41.57
C PRO A 423 -20.55 35.11 -42.17
N GLU A 424 -20.63 34.65 -43.42
CA GLU A 424 -19.44 34.24 -44.18
C GLU A 424 -18.47 35.42 -44.33
N GLY A 425 -17.17 35.15 -44.21
CA GLY A 425 -16.13 36.20 -44.23
C GLY A 425 -16.07 37.06 -42.96
N GLY A 426 -16.93 36.82 -41.97
CA GLY A 426 -16.98 37.58 -40.72
C GLY A 426 -15.79 37.34 -39.78
N ARG A 427 -15.81 38.01 -38.64
CA ARG A 427 -14.73 38.02 -37.64
C ARG A 427 -15.27 37.67 -36.26
N ILE A 428 -14.53 36.84 -35.54
CA ILE A 428 -14.80 36.44 -34.16
C ILE A 428 -13.52 36.66 -33.35
N ASP A 429 -13.62 37.42 -32.27
CA ASP A 429 -12.52 37.64 -31.33
C ASP A 429 -12.80 36.88 -30.04
N VAL A 430 -11.89 36.00 -29.66
CA VAL A 430 -11.92 35.24 -28.42
C VAL A 430 -10.75 35.69 -27.56
N SER A 431 -11.04 36.18 -26.37
CA SER A 431 -10.01 36.63 -25.43
C SER A 431 -10.24 36.13 -24.03
N CYS A 432 -9.16 35.85 -23.31
CA CYS A 432 -9.25 35.59 -21.87
C CYS A 432 -8.01 36.08 -21.13
N GLY A 433 -8.17 36.46 -19.87
CA GLY A 433 -7.05 36.92 -19.06
C GLY A 433 -7.42 37.21 -17.59
N PRO A 434 -6.41 37.46 -16.75
CA PRO A 434 -6.62 37.78 -15.35
C PRO A 434 -7.28 39.17 -15.18
N ARG A 435 -8.14 39.32 -14.19
CA ARG A 435 -8.72 40.62 -13.81
C ARG A 435 -7.88 41.30 -12.72
N GLN A 436 -7.83 42.63 -12.73
CA GLN A 436 -7.11 43.42 -11.71
C GLN A 436 -7.68 43.20 -10.30
N GLU A 437 -8.98 42.98 -10.18
CA GLU A 437 -9.69 42.70 -8.92
C GLU A 437 -9.58 41.22 -8.47
N GLY A 438 -8.82 40.40 -9.21
CA GLY A 438 -8.74 38.95 -9.03
C GLY A 438 -9.76 38.17 -9.86
N GLY A 439 -9.44 36.90 -10.14
CA GLY A 439 -10.22 36.05 -11.03
C GLY A 439 -9.82 36.18 -12.51
N ALA A 440 -10.71 35.78 -13.41
CA ALA A 440 -10.46 35.80 -14.85
C ALA A 440 -11.67 36.31 -15.63
N LEU A 441 -11.43 36.88 -16.80
CA LEU A 441 -12.44 37.27 -17.77
C LEU A 441 -12.29 36.41 -19.02
N LEU A 442 -13.39 35.85 -19.51
CA LEU A 442 -13.52 35.28 -20.84
C LEU A 442 -14.45 36.18 -21.65
N ARG A 443 -14.03 36.58 -22.84
CA ARG A 443 -14.79 37.44 -23.74
C ARG A 443 -14.79 36.87 -25.15
N ILE A 444 -15.98 36.69 -25.71
CA ILE A 444 -16.19 36.23 -27.09
C ILE A 444 -17.08 37.24 -27.79
N ALA A 445 -16.54 37.88 -28.84
CA ALA A 445 -17.22 38.92 -29.61
C ALA A 445 -17.24 38.57 -31.09
N ASP A 446 -18.37 38.79 -31.75
CA ASP A 446 -18.53 38.61 -33.19
C ASP A 446 -19.03 39.88 -33.90
N ASN A 447 -18.97 39.90 -35.23
CA ASN A 447 -19.53 40.97 -36.07
C ASN A 447 -20.81 40.55 -36.82
N GLY A 448 -21.61 39.64 -36.24
CA GLY A 448 -22.86 39.15 -36.78
C GLY A 448 -24.03 40.12 -36.68
N PRO A 449 -25.29 39.64 -36.80
CA PRO A 449 -26.48 40.48 -36.72
C PRO A 449 -26.78 41.02 -35.31
N GLY A 450 -26.11 40.50 -34.28
CA GLY A 450 -26.32 40.90 -32.89
C GLY A 450 -27.59 40.34 -32.27
N VAL A 451 -27.81 40.66 -30.99
CA VAL A 451 -29.03 40.33 -30.25
C VAL A 451 -29.67 41.63 -29.75
N PRO A 452 -30.96 41.89 -30.06
CA PRO A 452 -31.70 43.04 -29.54
C PRO A 452 -31.63 43.12 -28.01
N GLU A 453 -31.48 44.32 -27.44
CA GLU A 453 -31.32 44.52 -25.99
C GLU A 453 -32.45 43.87 -25.17
N ASN A 454 -33.69 43.97 -25.64
CA ASN A 454 -34.87 43.37 -25.02
C ASN A 454 -34.89 41.83 -25.03
N GLU A 455 -34.00 41.19 -25.77
CA GLU A 455 -33.88 39.73 -25.87
C GLU A 455 -32.64 39.17 -25.15
N ARG A 456 -31.68 40.02 -24.74
CA ARG A 456 -30.40 39.60 -24.13
C ARG A 456 -30.58 38.78 -22.85
N ASP A 457 -31.60 39.04 -22.05
CA ASP A 457 -31.88 38.24 -20.85
C ASP A 457 -32.58 36.90 -21.20
N ARG A 458 -33.34 36.88 -22.29
CA ARG A 458 -34.17 35.73 -22.68
C ARG A 458 -33.39 34.66 -23.42
N ILE A 459 -32.30 35.02 -24.12
CA ILE A 459 -31.42 34.07 -24.83
C ILE A 459 -30.75 33.04 -23.91
N PHE A 460 -30.65 33.32 -22.61
CA PHE A 460 -30.17 32.35 -21.62
C PHE A 460 -31.28 31.43 -21.07
N GLN A 461 -32.55 31.63 -21.47
CA GLN A 461 -33.64 30.74 -21.11
C GLN A 461 -33.63 29.49 -21.99
N ARG A 462 -33.97 28.35 -21.40
CA ARG A 462 -34.04 27.06 -22.10
C ARG A 462 -35.05 27.15 -23.25
N PHE A 463 -34.65 26.64 -24.41
CA PHE A 463 -35.47 26.58 -25.64
C PHE A 463 -35.87 27.94 -26.23
N TYR A 464 -35.34 29.05 -25.71
CA TYR A 464 -35.59 30.36 -26.29
C TYR A 464 -34.79 30.56 -27.57
N ARG A 465 -35.42 31.18 -28.58
CA ARG A 465 -34.80 31.59 -29.84
C ARG A 465 -35.30 32.97 -30.23
N ALA A 466 -34.39 33.84 -30.63
CA ALA A 466 -34.75 35.15 -31.17
C ALA A 466 -35.52 34.99 -32.48
N GLN A 467 -36.61 35.76 -32.63
CA GLN A 467 -37.48 35.67 -33.80
C GLN A 467 -36.72 36.09 -35.07
N GLY A 468 -36.86 35.34 -36.16
CA GLY A 468 -36.24 35.65 -37.46
C GLY A 468 -34.91 34.95 -37.78
N THR A 469 -34.35 34.14 -36.88
CA THR A 469 -33.14 33.35 -37.19
C THR A 469 -33.46 32.00 -37.85
N VAL A 470 -33.09 31.87 -39.13
CA VAL A 470 -33.29 30.64 -39.96
C VAL A 470 -32.36 29.49 -39.54
N THR A 471 -31.33 29.77 -38.76
CA THR A 471 -30.27 28.81 -38.41
C THR A 471 -30.79 27.69 -37.47
N ARG A 472 -30.52 26.41 -37.82
CA ARG A 472 -30.92 25.23 -36.99
C ARG A 472 -30.20 25.29 -35.63
N GLY A 473 -30.83 24.92 -34.51
CA GLY A 473 -30.23 24.84 -33.17
C GLY A 473 -31.27 24.59 -32.06
N SER A 474 -30.88 23.91 -30.97
CA SER A 474 -31.79 23.47 -29.90
C SER A 474 -32.24 24.57 -28.93
N GLY A 475 -31.58 25.74 -28.94
CA GLY A 475 -31.85 26.83 -27.99
C GLY A 475 -31.40 26.53 -26.56
N ILE A 476 -30.50 25.56 -26.39
CA ILE A 476 -29.98 25.14 -25.07
C ILE A 476 -28.56 25.66 -24.81
N GLY A 477 -27.76 25.92 -25.84
CA GLY A 477 -26.35 26.26 -25.68
C GLY A 477 -26.09 27.41 -24.70
N LEU A 478 -26.77 28.55 -24.86
CA LEU A 478 -26.63 29.69 -23.95
C LEU A 478 -27.26 29.44 -22.57
N SER A 479 -28.33 28.65 -22.47
CA SER A 479 -28.88 28.26 -21.16
C SER A 479 -27.93 27.36 -20.37
N LEU A 480 -27.14 26.54 -21.07
CA LEU A 480 -26.09 25.71 -20.48
C LEU A 480 -24.92 26.57 -20.02
N VAL A 481 -24.53 27.57 -20.82
CA VAL A 481 -23.54 28.60 -20.41
C VAL A 481 -23.98 29.29 -19.12
N ALA A 482 -25.25 29.70 -19.01
CA ALA A 482 -25.78 30.32 -17.79
C ALA A 482 -25.71 29.38 -16.58
N GLN A 483 -26.06 28.11 -16.75
CA GLN A 483 -26.02 27.12 -15.68
C GLN A 483 -24.57 26.81 -15.24
N ILE A 484 -23.64 26.68 -16.19
CA ILE A 484 -22.21 26.47 -15.90
C ILE A 484 -21.63 27.70 -15.21
N ALA A 485 -21.95 28.91 -15.68
CA ALA A 485 -21.50 30.13 -15.03
C ALA A 485 -22.03 30.21 -13.59
N GLN A 486 -23.31 29.91 -13.36
CA GLN A 486 -23.89 29.89 -12.02
C GLN A 486 -23.20 28.87 -11.10
N LEU A 487 -22.93 27.66 -11.59
CA LEU A 487 -22.18 26.62 -10.88
C LEU A 487 -20.78 27.11 -10.44
N HIS A 488 -20.10 27.85 -11.31
CA HIS A 488 -18.78 28.42 -11.06
C HIS A 488 -18.82 29.80 -10.38
N ARG A 489 -20.00 30.26 -9.96
CA ARG A 489 -20.24 31.62 -9.42
C ARG A 489 -19.72 32.73 -10.33
N ALA A 490 -19.67 32.46 -11.63
CA ALA A 490 -19.29 33.40 -12.66
C ALA A 490 -20.48 34.27 -13.07
N ARG A 491 -20.20 35.52 -13.42
CA ARG A 491 -21.20 36.49 -13.88
C ARG A 491 -21.13 36.60 -15.40
N ILE A 492 -22.29 36.57 -16.06
CA ILE A 492 -22.40 36.75 -17.51
C ILE A 492 -22.93 38.15 -17.80
N GLU A 493 -22.32 38.85 -18.74
CA GLU A 493 -22.79 40.12 -19.28
C GLU A 493 -22.81 40.08 -20.81
N CYS A 494 -23.79 40.77 -21.41
CA CYS A 494 -23.94 40.87 -22.85
C CYS A 494 -23.68 42.29 -23.32
N CYS A 495 -22.70 42.44 -24.21
CA CYS A 495 -22.25 43.71 -24.75
C CYS A 495 -22.44 43.73 -26.28
N ASP A 496 -22.26 44.90 -26.88
CA ASP A 496 -22.20 44.99 -28.34
C ASP A 496 -20.94 44.29 -28.86
N GLY A 497 -21.05 43.68 -30.04
CA GLY A 497 -19.97 42.96 -30.69
C GLY A 497 -18.86 43.87 -31.25
N LEU A 498 -18.13 43.36 -32.24
CA LEU A 498 -17.01 44.06 -32.85
C LEU A 498 -17.47 45.29 -33.63
N GLU A 499 -16.77 46.43 -33.47
CA GLU A 499 -17.05 47.68 -34.18
C GLU A 499 -18.51 48.19 -34.00
N ASN A 500 -19.10 47.97 -32.82
CA ASN A 500 -20.51 48.25 -32.50
C ASN A 500 -21.51 47.49 -33.38
N ARG A 501 -21.12 46.31 -33.88
CA ARG A 501 -21.96 45.39 -34.64
C ARG A 501 -21.77 43.97 -34.10
N GLY A 502 -22.80 43.14 -34.16
CA GLY A 502 -22.75 41.78 -33.65
C GLY A 502 -22.99 41.67 -32.15
N PHE A 503 -22.52 40.58 -31.57
CA PHE A 503 -22.83 40.20 -30.18
C PHE A 503 -21.54 39.89 -29.41
N CYS A 504 -21.48 40.32 -28.15
CA CYS A 504 -20.39 40.00 -27.24
C CYS A 504 -20.93 39.38 -25.95
N VAL A 505 -20.32 38.27 -25.53
CA VAL A 505 -20.57 37.65 -24.22
C VAL A 505 -19.30 37.72 -23.39
N GLU A 506 -19.44 38.27 -22.19
CA GLU A 506 -18.40 38.34 -21.18
C GLU A 506 -18.75 37.46 -20.00
N VAL A 507 -17.84 36.57 -19.61
CA VAL A 507 -17.97 35.67 -18.46
C VAL A 507 -16.87 36.00 -17.47
N THR A 508 -17.26 36.57 -16.34
CA THR A 508 -16.36 36.97 -15.25
C THR A 508 -16.35 35.90 -14.17
N PHE A 509 -15.21 35.24 -13.99
CA PHE A 509 -15.00 34.25 -12.94
C PHE A 509 -14.46 34.91 -11.66
N PRO A 510 -14.92 34.48 -10.47
CA PRO A 510 -14.43 35.01 -9.21
C PRO A 510 -12.97 34.62 -8.96
N PRO A 511 -12.24 35.34 -8.09
CA PRO A 511 -10.93 34.92 -7.64
C PRO A 511 -10.99 33.54 -6.98
N ALA A 512 -9.94 32.74 -7.19
CA ALA A 512 -9.76 31.47 -6.50
C ALA A 512 -9.86 31.70 -4.99
N THR A 513 -10.98 31.28 -4.39
CA THR A 513 -11.13 31.36 -2.94
C THR A 513 -10.21 30.32 -2.35
N THR A 514 -9.09 30.74 -1.77
CA THR A 514 -8.32 29.88 -0.88
C THR A 514 -9.27 29.51 0.25
N ALA A 515 -9.81 28.28 0.24
CA ALA A 515 -10.56 27.78 1.38
C ALA A 515 -9.61 27.87 2.58
N ALA A 516 -9.93 28.76 3.52
CA ALA A 516 -9.20 28.86 4.77
C ALA A 516 -9.22 27.47 5.43
N ALA A 517 -8.02 26.99 5.75
CA ALA A 517 -7.74 25.67 6.31
C ALA A 517 -8.41 25.45 7.67
#